data_AF-A0A535AAM5-F1
#
_entry.id   AF-A0A535AAM5-F1
#
_cell.length_a   1.000
_cell.length_b   1.000
_cell.length_c   1.000
_cell.angle_alpha   90.00
_cell.angle_beta   90.00
_cell.angle_gamma   90.00
#
_symmetry.space_group_name_H-M   'P 1'
#
loop_
_entity.id
_entity.type
_entity.pdbx_description
1 polymer ?
#
loop_
_entity_poly.entity_id
_entity_poly.type
_entity_poly.pdbx_seq_one_letter_code
_entity_poly.pdbx_strand_id
1 'polypeptide(L)'
;MSPRSIAPRMGLAVVLLATAGCAAQPSATPQAMPSAAASATASLPVQSIAAGCPNPESEVCLGTVTAGTYHSEVFRPPLTFTVPDGWQALEDVSSAYLLVAPGDSLDGVNSGGSDFISLHTNVAAANQTCTTDAEAMSTEPGIATTPEAIADELAARPGLEQTNRRNVSLGGFEGVEFDLRI
;
A
#
# COMPACT_ATOMS: atom_id res chain seq x y z
N MET A 1 -13.22 56.48 -8.39
CA MET A 1 -13.73 55.73 -7.23
C MET A 1 -15.24 55.88 -7.21
N SER A 2 -15.95 54.93 -7.81
CA SER A 2 -17.41 54.77 -7.69
C SER A 2 -17.68 53.57 -6.77
N PRO A 3 -18.59 53.67 -5.80
CA PRO A 3 -18.89 52.57 -4.89
C PRO A 3 -20.21 51.84 -5.25
N ARG A 4 -20.38 50.66 -4.62
CA ARG A 4 -21.60 49.84 -4.48
C ARG A 4 -21.86 48.89 -5.68
N SER A 5 -22.16 47.60 -5.46
CA SER A 5 -23.09 47.06 -4.47
C SER A 5 -22.73 45.67 -3.95
N ILE A 6 -22.91 45.48 -2.65
CA ILE A 6 -23.10 44.20 -1.95
C ILE A 6 -24.62 44.04 -1.77
N ALA A 7 -25.17 42.87 -2.10
CA ALA A 7 -26.31 42.17 -1.45
C ALA A 7 -26.83 41.03 -2.37
N PRO A 8 -27.69 40.11 -1.90
CA PRO A 8 -27.52 39.19 -0.79
C PRO A 8 -27.89 37.73 -1.17
N ARG A 9 -27.74 36.85 -0.17
CA ARG A 9 -28.17 35.45 -0.04
C ARG A 9 -29.46 35.05 -0.80
N MET A 10 -29.46 33.86 -1.40
CA MET A 10 -30.67 33.03 -1.46
C MET A 10 -30.31 31.55 -1.38
N GLY A 11 -30.61 30.94 -0.24
CA GLY A 11 -30.56 29.48 -0.10
C GLY A 11 -31.74 28.85 -0.83
N LEU A 12 -31.55 27.61 -1.28
CA LEU A 12 -32.65 26.71 -1.60
C LEU A 12 -32.30 25.33 -1.04
N ALA A 13 -33.09 24.91 -0.07
CA ALA A 13 -33.16 23.55 0.44
C ALA A 13 -34.38 22.84 -0.18
N VAL A 14 -34.48 21.53 0.11
CA VAL A 14 -35.64 20.63 -0.08
C VAL A 14 -35.75 20.13 -1.55
N VAL A 15 -36.05 18.86 -1.88
CA VAL A 15 -37.01 17.90 -1.31
C VAL A 15 -36.61 16.44 -1.65
N LEU A 16 -36.69 15.55 -0.65
CA LEU A 16 -36.74 14.10 -0.79
C LEU A 16 -38.11 13.67 -1.33
N LEU A 17 -38.14 12.85 -2.39
CA LEU A 17 -39.31 12.07 -2.79
C LEU A 17 -38.97 10.57 -2.68
N ALA A 18 -39.50 9.94 -1.64
CA ALA A 18 -39.58 8.49 -1.53
C ALA A 18 -40.89 8.03 -2.19
N THR A 19 -40.80 7.30 -3.31
CA THR A 19 -41.94 6.57 -3.86
C THR A 19 -41.89 5.13 -3.37
N ALA A 20 -42.83 4.79 -2.49
CA ALA A 20 -43.16 3.41 -2.14
C ALA A 20 -43.86 2.75 -3.35
N GLY A 21 -43.16 1.80 -3.99
CA GLY A 21 -43.73 0.93 -5.01
C GLY A 21 -43.75 -0.51 -4.50
N CYS A 22 -44.87 -0.93 -3.91
CA CYS A 22 -45.15 -2.35 -3.70
C CYS A 22 -45.59 -2.96 -5.03
N ALA A 23 -44.72 -3.76 -5.65
CA ALA A 23 -45.11 -4.68 -6.71
C ALA A 23 -44.97 -6.12 -6.16
N ALA A 24 -46.10 -6.81 -6.07
CA ALA A 24 -46.18 -8.21 -5.70
C ALA A 24 -45.50 -9.08 -6.77
N GLN A 25 -44.46 -9.83 -6.39
CA GLN A 25 -43.83 -10.83 -7.24
C GLN A 25 -44.51 -12.19 -7.06
N PRO A 26 -44.76 -12.94 -8.15
CA PRO A 26 -45.32 -14.28 -8.10
C PRO A 26 -44.34 -15.28 -7.47
N SER A 27 -44.89 -16.19 -6.66
CA SER A 27 -44.17 -17.27 -5.98
C SER A 27 -43.43 -18.15 -6.97
N ALA A 28 -42.10 -18.09 -6.93
CA ALA A 28 -41.22 -19.05 -7.60
C ALA A 28 -41.15 -20.35 -6.79
N THR A 29 -41.30 -21.46 -7.50
CA THR A 29 -41.12 -22.84 -7.04
C THR A 29 -39.71 -23.03 -6.45
N PRO A 30 -39.53 -23.74 -5.32
CA PRO A 30 -38.20 -24.00 -4.78
C PRO A 30 -37.46 -25.02 -5.66
N GLN A 31 -36.58 -24.55 -6.54
CA GLN A 31 -35.52 -25.38 -7.11
C GLN A 31 -34.43 -25.55 -6.07
N ALA A 32 -34.12 -26.81 -5.74
CA ALA A 32 -33.00 -27.19 -4.90
C ALA A 32 -31.70 -26.61 -5.48
N MET A 33 -31.05 -25.72 -4.73
CA MET A 33 -29.69 -25.30 -5.03
C MET A 33 -28.74 -26.48 -4.77
N PRO A 34 -27.83 -26.81 -5.70
CA PRO A 34 -26.69 -27.65 -5.35
C PRO A 34 -25.87 -26.91 -4.30
N SER A 35 -25.63 -27.60 -3.18
CA SER A 35 -24.76 -27.15 -2.10
C SER A 35 -23.38 -26.83 -2.70
N ALA A 36 -23.03 -25.55 -2.75
CA ALA A 36 -21.68 -25.12 -3.08
C ALA A 36 -20.76 -25.68 -1.99
N ALA A 37 -19.99 -26.71 -2.33
CA ALA A 37 -18.92 -27.20 -1.50
C ALA A 37 -17.99 -26.03 -1.21
N ALA A 38 -17.96 -25.58 0.04
CA ALA A 38 -16.96 -24.65 0.54
C ALA A 38 -15.59 -25.29 0.26
N SER A 39 -14.88 -24.75 -0.73
CA SER A 39 -13.47 -25.07 -0.92
C SER A 39 -12.76 -24.49 0.29
N ALA A 40 -12.50 -25.33 1.29
CA ALA A 40 -11.63 -24.98 2.39
C ALA A 40 -10.24 -24.77 1.80
N THR A 41 -9.85 -23.51 1.60
CA THR A 41 -8.47 -23.16 1.33
C THR A 41 -7.69 -23.60 2.56
N ALA A 42 -6.92 -24.68 2.42
CA ALA A 42 -6.04 -25.15 3.47
C ALA A 42 -5.01 -24.04 3.74
N SER A 43 -5.15 -23.33 4.86
CA SER A 43 -4.11 -22.45 5.37
C SER A 43 -2.91 -23.32 5.72
N LEU A 44 -1.88 -23.29 4.87
CA LEU A 44 -0.62 -23.94 5.18
C LEU A 44 -0.02 -23.29 6.44
N PRO A 45 0.57 -24.07 7.36
CA PRO A 45 1.21 -23.51 8.54
C PRO A 45 2.39 -22.64 8.10
N VAL A 46 2.34 -21.36 8.49
CA VAL A 46 3.42 -20.40 8.31
C VAL A 46 4.59 -20.85 9.19
N GLN A 47 5.65 -21.35 8.56
CA GLN A 47 6.85 -21.76 9.28
C GLN A 47 7.70 -20.51 9.58
N SER A 48 7.62 -20.01 10.80
CA SER A 48 8.64 -19.11 11.34
C SER A 48 9.94 -19.90 11.49
N ILE A 49 11.02 -19.45 10.86
CA ILE A 49 12.33 -20.08 11.00
C ILE A 49 12.86 -19.88 12.43
N ALA A 50 13.11 -20.99 13.13
CA ALA A 50 13.49 -21.05 14.53
C ALA A 50 14.94 -20.62 14.84
N ALA A 51 15.63 -19.99 13.88
CA ALA A 51 16.84 -19.19 14.08
C ALA A 51 16.51 -17.82 13.52
N GLY A 52 16.68 -16.76 14.34
CA GLY A 52 16.14 -15.42 14.08
C GLY A 52 16.36 -14.89 12.66
N CYS A 53 15.59 -13.88 12.31
CA CYS A 53 15.52 -13.39 10.93
C CYS A 53 16.87 -12.98 10.37
N PRO A 54 17.15 -13.30 9.08
CA PRO A 54 18.39 -12.86 8.42
C PRO A 54 18.54 -11.33 8.46
N ASN A 55 17.43 -10.61 8.39
CA ASN A 55 17.39 -9.19 8.68
C ASN A 55 17.32 -8.98 10.21
N PRO A 56 18.35 -8.41 10.85
CA PRO A 56 18.37 -8.22 12.30
C PRO A 56 17.34 -7.21 12.80
N GLU A 57 16.82 -6.34 11.92
CA GLU A 57 15.78 -5.37 12.26
C GLU A 57 14.38 -6.00 12.26
N SER A 58 14.25 -7.24 11.75
CA SER A 58 12.97 -7.92 11.63
C SER A 58 12.51 -8.59 12.92
N GLU A 59 11.21 -8.48 13.21
CA GLU A 59 10.54 -9.21 14.30
C GLU A 59 10.11 -10.62 13.85
N VAL A 60 9.48 -10.72 12.67
CA VAL A 60 9.03 -11.97 12.06
C VAL A 60 9.49 -12.05 10.61
N CYS A 61 9.85 -13.25 10.16
CA CYS A 61 10.17 -13.54 8.77
C CYS A 61 9.84 -14.99 8.46
N LEU A 62 9.52 -15.25 7.19
CA LEU A 62 9.18 -16.60 6.72
C LEU A 62 10.36 -17.26 5.99
N GLY A 63 11.39 -16.48 5.64
CA GLY A 63 12.45 -16.95 4.74
C GLY A 63 11.89 -17.16 3.34
N THR A 64 12.41 -18.17 2.63
CA THR A 64 11.89 -18.55 1.31
C THR A 64 10.47 -19.09 1.42
N VAL A 65 9.56 -18.49 0.65
CA VAL A 65 8.15 -18.86 0.60
C VAL A 65 7.81 -19.57 -0.72
N THR A 66 6.88 -20.51 -0.63
CA THR A 66 6.31 -21.18 -1.80
C THR A 66 5.28 -20.29 -2.48
N ALA A 67 4.87 -20.63 -3.70
CA ALA A 67 3.74 -19.95 -4.33
C ALA A 67 2.47 -20.06 -3.45
N GLY A 68 1.81 -18.94 -3.16
CA GLY A 68 0.64 -18.95 -2.28
C GLY A 68 0.16 -17.58 -1.82
N THR A 69 -0.86 -17.59 -0.97
CA THR A 69 -1.40 -16.42 -0.27
C THR A 69 -0.85 -16.36 1.15
N TYR A 70 -0.39 -15.19 1.55
CA TYR A 70 0.20 -14.92 2.85
C TYR A 70 -0.43 -13.69 3.50
N HIS A 71 -0.20 -13.57 4.79
CA HIS A 71 -0.62 -12.43 5.60
C HIS A 71 0.56 -11.92 6.41
N SER A 72 0.62 -10.61 6.64
CA SER A 72 1.55 -10.06 7.63
C SER A 72 1.05 -10.34 9.05
N GLU A 73 1.95 -10.75 9.93
CA GLU A 73 1.68 -10.97 11.35
C GLU A 73 1.78 -9.66 12.14
N VAL A 74 2.82 -8.85 11.89
CA VAL A 74 3.17 -7.67 12.69
C VAL A 74 2.81 -6.37 11.99
N PHE A 75 3.12 -6.23 10.71
CA PHE A 75 2.87 -5.03 9.92
C PHE A 75 1.42 -4.56 10.03
N ARG A 76 1.23 -3.23 10.16
CA ARG A 76 -0.11 -2.63 10.25
C ARG A 76 -0.26 -1.47 9.26
N PRO A 77 -1.41 -1.36 8.56
CA PRO A 77 -2.57 -2.27 8.60
C PRO A 77 -2.24 -3.67 8.03
N PRO A 78 -2.89 -4.75 8.50
CA PRO A 78 -2.54 -6.10 8.06
C PRO A 78 -2.64 -6.26 6.55
N LEU A 79 -1.64 -6.88 5.95
CA LEU A 79 -1.56 -7.16 4.53
C LEU A 79 -2.05 -8.56 4.24
N THR A 80 -2.71 -8.72 3.09
CA THR A 80 -2.97 -10.02 2.47
C THR A 80 -2.46 -9.94 1.04
N PHE A 81 -1.59 -10.86 0.65
CA PHE A 81 -0.94 -10.79 -0.64
C PHE A 81 -0.64 -12.19 -1.19
N THR A 82 -0.43 -12.27 -2.50
CA THR A 82 -0.03 -13.51 -3.20
C THR A 82 1.34 -13.35 -3.81
N VAL A 83 2.19 -14.35 -3.65
CA VAL A 83 3.52 -14.37 -4.28
C VAL A 83 3.72 -15.63 -5.12
N PRO A 84 4.49 -15.54 -6.23
CA PRO A 84 5.05 -16.70 -6.91
C PRO A 84 6.02 -17.49 -6.01
N ASP A 85 6.43 -18.67 -6.49
CA ASP A 85 7.41 -19.50 -5.82
C ASP A 85 8.80 -18.84 -5.76
N GLY A 86 9.53 -19.09 -4.68
CA GLY A 86 10.94 -18.72 -4.54
C GLY A 86 11.23 -17.31 -4.03
N TRP A 87 10.20 -16.52 -3.75
CA TRP A 87 10.36 -15.23 -3.05
C TRP A 87 10.82 -15.44 -1.61
N GLN A 88 11.41 -14.42 -1.00
CA GLN A 88 11.83 -14.46 0.40
C GLN A 88 11.14 -13.36 1.20
N ALA A 89 10.36 -13.72 2.22
CA ALA A 89 9.80 -12.76 3.18
C ALA A 89 10.78 -12.60 4.35
N LEU A 90 11.57 -11.53 4.29
CA LEU A 90 12.71 -11.31 5.17
C LEU A 90 12.44 -10.25 6.26
N GLU A 91 11.36 -9.50 6.15
CA GLU A 91 10.95 -8.54 7.17
C GLU A 91 9.43 -8.49 7.30
N ASP A 92 8.95 -8.62 8.53
CA ASP A 92 7.61 -8.26 8.99
C ASP A 92 7.75 -7.57 10.36
N VAL A 93 7.65 -6.25 10.34
CA VAL A 93 7.69 -5.38 11.53
C VAL A 93 6.52 -4.41 11.49
N SER A 94 6.23 -3.75 12.61
CA SER A 94 5.07 -2.87 12.70
C SER A 94 5.03 -1.77 11.63
N SER A 95 6.18 -1.30 11.17
CA SER A 95 6.32 -0.21 10.20
C SER A 95 6.66 -0.64 8.77
N ALA A 96 7.13 -1.87 8.56
CA ALA A 96 7.66 -2.30 7.26
C ALA A 96 7.52 -3.80 6.97
N TYR A 97 7.46 -4.15 5.69
CA TYR A 97 7.41 -5.53 5.20
C TYR A 97 8.29 -5.68 3.96
N LEU A 98 9.15 -6.69 3.91
CA LEU A 98 10.12 -6.90 2.82
C LEU A 98 9.97 -8.26 2.15
N LEU A 99 9.79 -8.23 0.84
CA LEU A 99 9.87 -9.37 -0.06
C LEU A 99 11.08 -9.21 -0.99
N VAL A 100 12.00 -10.17 -0.98
CA VAL A 100 13.15 -10.21 -1.89
C VAL A 100 12.89 -11.22 -3.00
N ALA A 101 13.20 -10.85 -4.24
CA ALA A 101 12.93 -11.66 -5.42
C ALA A 101 13.73 -12.98 -5.44
N PRO A 102 13.27 -13.99 -6.20
CA PRO A 102 14.01 -15.25 -6.35
C PRO A 102 15.41 -15.03 -6.95
N GLY A 103 16.44 -15.52 -6.27
CA GLY A 103 17.85 -15.38 -6.69
C GLY A 103 18.57 -14.15 -6.13
N ASP A 104 17.83 -13.24 -5.49
CA ASP A 104 18.37 -12.04 -4.86
C ASP A 104 18.64 -12.21 -3.36
N SER A 105 19.24 -11.19 -2.74
CA SER A 105 19.69 -11.22 -1.35
C SER A 105 19.42 -9.93 -0.59
N LEU A 106 19.37 -10.03 0.75
CA LEU A 106 19.28 -8.87 1.64
C LEU A 106 20.49 -7.92 1.48
N ASP A 107 21.70 -8.47 1.32
CA ASP A 107 22.90 -7.66 1.08
C ASP A 107 22.75 -6.84 -0.21
N GLY A 108 22.19 -7.45 -1.27
CA GLY A 108 21.90 -6.74 -2.51
C GLY A 108 20.79 -5.70 -2.36
N VAL A 109 19.80 -5.89 -1.49
CA VAL A 109 18.81 -4.82 -1.18
C VAL A 109 19.53 -3.63 -0.56
N ASN A 110 20.38 -3.86 0.44
CA ASN A 110 21.13 -2.82 1.14
C ASN A 110 22.12 -2.08 0.23
N SER A 111 22.66 -2.75 -0.79
CA SER A 111 23.58 -2.15 -1.75
C SER A 111 22.92 -1.63 -3.03
N GLY A 112 21.60 -1.77 -3.19
CA GLY A 112 20.85 -1.37 -4.39
C GLY A 112 21.07 -2.26 -5.63
N GLY A 113 21.42 -3.53 -5.43
CA GLY A 113 21.69 -4.53 -6.48
C GLY A 113 20.71 -5.71 -6.56
N SER A 114 19.68 -5.77 -5.71
CA SER A 114 18.62 -6.80 -5.73
C SER A 114 17.29 -6.22 -6.22
N ASP A 115 16.44 -7.06 -6.81
CA ASP A 115 15.03 -6.76 -6.99
C ASP A 115 14.25 -7.11 -5.71
N PHE A 116 13.37 -6.21 -5.27
CA PHE A 116 12.58 -6.39 -4.06
C PHE A 116 11.29 -5.57 -4.10
N ILE A 117 10.36 -5.94 -3.21
CA ILE A 117 9.17 -5.17 -2.88
C ILE A 117 9.24 -4.87 -1.39
N SER A 118 9.23 -3.58 -1.05
CA SER A 118 9.13 -3.14 0.34
C SER A 118 7.89 -2.28 0.55
N LEU A 119 7.20 -2.50 1.66
CA LEU A 119 6.08 -1.68 2.10
C LEU A 119 6.50 -0.96 3.38
N HIS A 120 6.24 0.35 3.44
CA HIS A 120 6.57 1.16 4.59
C HIS A 120 5.36 2.01 5.01
N THR A 121 5.21 2.20 6.31
CA THR A 121 4.32 3.22 6.88
C THR A 121 5.11 4.45 7.31
N ASN A 122 4.42 5.58 7.50
CA ASN A 122 5.02 6.84 7.94
C ASN A 122 6.13 7.34 6.99
N VAL A 123 5.92 7.19 5.68
CA VAL A 123 6.87 7.64 4.65
C VAL A 123 6.94 9.17 4.60
N ALA A 124 8.16 9.70 4.53
CA ALA A 124 8.44 11.12 4.37
C ALA A 124 9.58 11.32 3.37
N ALA A 125 9.64 12.51 2.74
CA ALA A 125 10.75 12.86 1.86
C ALA A 125 12.04 12.97 2.68
N ALA A 126 13.10 12.29 2.24
CA ALA A 126 14.41 12.39 2.88
C ALA A 126 15.01 13.78 2.63
N ASN A 127 15.64 14.34 3.67
CA ASN A 127 16.38 15.60 3.58
C ASN A 127 17.46 15.51 2.48
N GLN A 128 17.61 16.56 1.68
CA GLN A 128 18.56 16.60 0.56
C GLN A 128 19.91 17.22 0.87
N THR A 129 20.09 17.88 2.01
CA THR A 129 21.36 18.53 2.32
C THR A 129 22.41 17.56 2.85
N CYS A 130 21.99 16.45 3.48
CA CYS A 130 22.81 15.31 3.94
C CYS A 130 24.29 15.65 4.28
N THR A 131 24.56 16.70 5.06
CA THR A 131 25.95 17.09 5.38
C THR A 131 26.50 16.35 6.60
N THR A 132 25.61 15.74 7.37
CA THR A 132 25.90 14.93 8.55
C THR A 132 25.04 13.68 8.57
N ASP A 133 25.47 12.66 9.32
CA ASP A 133 24.68 11.42 9.51
C ASP A 133 23.29 11.72 10.10
N ALA A 134 23.21 12.67 11.04
CA ALA A 134 21.95 13.09 11.64
C ALA A 134 21.00 13.74 10.60
N GLU A 135 21.55 14.51 9.66
CA GLU A 135 20.75 15.09 8.58
C GLU A 135 20.35 14.06 7.54
N ALA A 136 21.20 13.08 7.24
CA ALA A 136 20.89 11.98 6.33
C ALA A 136 19.69 11.15 6.80
N MET A 137 19.45 11.10 8.12
CA MET A 137 18.31 10.45 8.75
C MET A 137 17.11 11.39 8.99
N SER A 138 17.17 12.64 8.54
CA SER A 138 16.11 13.64 8.76
C SER A 138 15.16 13.78 7.57
N THR A 139 13.98 14.33 7.83
CA THR A 139 12.96 14.59 6.80
C THR A 139 13.15 15.97 6.18
N GLU A 140 12.86 16.09 4.88
CA GLU A 140 12.86 17.37 4.17
C GLU A 140 11.82 18.34 4.78
N PRO A 141 12.23 19.51 5.29
CA PRO A 141 11.31 20.44 5.93
C PRO A 141 10.24 20.98 4.97
N GLY A 142 8.98 20.94 5.40
CA GLY A 142 7.87 21.56 4.67
C GLY A 142 7.25 20.69 3.58
N ILE A 143 7.76 19.48 3.35
CA ILE A 143 7.14 18.49 2.45
C ILE A 143 6.07 17.71 3.22
N ALA A 144 4.84 17.71 2.71
CA ALA A 144 3.76 16.93 3.28
C ALA A 144 3.97 15.42 3.06
N THR A 145 3.43 14.57 3.93
CA THR A 145 3.54 13.11 3.85
C THR A 145 2.40 12.46 3.05
N THR A 146 1.78 13.19 2.13
CA THR A 146 0.75 12.62 1.24
C THR A 146 1.40 11.98 0.02
N PRO A 147 0.77 10.96 -0.60
CA PRO A 147 1.31 10.32 -1.80
C PRO A 147 1.66 11.33 -2.91
N GLU A 148 0.80 12.32 -3.16
CA GLU A 148 1.03 13.34 -4.17
C GLU A 148 2.20 14.26 -3.84
N ALA A 149 2.35 14.68 -2.59
CA ALA A 149 3.44 15.56 -2.17
C ALA A 149 4.80 14.86 -2.28
N ILE A 150 4.87 13.59 -1.91
CA ILE A 150 6.09 12.78 -2.08
C ILE A 150 6.39 12.57 -3.57
N ALA A 151 5.38 12.27 -4.39
CA ALA A 151 5.55 12.11 -5.83
C ALA A 151 6.02 13.41 -6.50
N ASP A 152 5.46 14.57 -6.13
CA ASP A 152 5.85 15.89 -6.64
C ASP A 152 7.28 16.27 -6.22
N GLU A 153 7.65 15.99 -4.97
CA GLU A 153 9.00 16.19 -4.46
C GLU A 153 10.02 15.34 -5.23
N LEU A 154 9.73 14.06 -5.48
CA LEU A 154 10.60 13.19 -6.27
C LEU A 154 10.71 13.66 -7.73
N ALA A 155 9.61 14.16 -8.32
CA ALA A 155 9.59 14.72 -9.68
C ALA A 155 10.47 15.96 -9.84
N ALA A 156 10.61 16.75 -8.78
CA ALA A 156 11.37 18.00 -8.78
C ALA A 156 12.89 17.77 -8.64
N ARG A 157 13.35 16.54 -8.37
CA ARG A 157 14.75 16.24 -8.07
C ARG A 157 15.62 16.23 -9.31
N PRO A 158 16.70 17.03 -9.35
CA PRO A 158 17.65 16.97 -10.45
C PRO A 158 18.25 15.58 -10.62
N GLY A 159 18.25 15.06 -11.84
CA GLY A 159 18.79 13.74 -12.16
C GLY A 159 17.84 12.57 -11.89
N LEU A 160 16.62 12.82 -11.41
CA LEU A 160 15.55 11.82 -11.43
C LEU A 160 14.59 12.14 -12.57
N GLU A 161 14.23 11.12 -13.33
CA GLU A 161 13.12 11.19 -14.27
C GLU A 161 11.97 10.31 -13.78
N GLN A 162 10.82 10.94 -13.60
CA GLN A 162 9.57 10.26 -13.27
C GLN A 162 8.74 10.00 -14.53
N THR A 163 8.34 8.75 -14.75
CA THR A 163 7.46 8.37 -15.87
C THR A 163 6.24 7.59 -15.41
N ASN A 164 5.25 7.41 -16.31
CA ASN A 164 4.03 6.61 -16.08
C ASN A 164 3.22 6.96 -14.82
N ARG A 165 3.28 8.21 -14.37
CA ARG A 165 2.54 8.67 -13.20
C ARG A 165 1.04 8.51 -13.39
N ARG A 166 0.38 7.83 -12.45
CA ARG A 166 -1.08 7.66 -12.42
C ARG A 166 -1.62 7.52 -11.00
N ASN A 167 -2.87 7.91 -10.81
CA ASN A 167 -3.58 7.63 -9.56
C ASN A 167 -3.97 6.15 -9.52
N VAL A 168 -3.85 5.55 -8.34
CA VAL A 168 -4.17 4.14 -8.10
C VAL A 168 -4.92 3.98 -6.80
N SER A 169 -5.64 2.88 -6.66
CA SER A 169 -6.25 2.47 -5.40
C SER A 169 -5.78 1.04 -5.08
N LEU A 170 -5.24 0.83 -3.88
CA LEU A 170 -4.73 -0.45 -3.40
C LEU A 170 -5.36 -0.75 -2.04
N GLY A 171 -6.12 -1.85 -1.94
CA GLY A 171 -6.75 -2.24 -0.68
C GLY A 171 -7.73 -1.19 -0.10
N GLY A 172 -8.30 -0.32 -0.95
CA GLY A 172 -9.16 0.79 -0.54
C GLY A 172 -8.42 2.07 -0.12
N PHE A 173 -7.09 2.09 -0.27
CA PHE A 173 -6.27 3.29 -0.08
C PHE A 173 -5.98 3.94 -1.43
N GLU A 174 -6.23 5.24 -1.55
CA GLU A 174 -5.85 6.03 -2.71
C GLU A 174 -4.36 6.39 -2.66
N GLY A 175 -3.71 6.41 -3.84
CA GLY A 175 -2.29 6.73 -3.95
C GLY A 175 -1.86 7.06 -5.38
N VAL A 176 -0.55 7.15 -5.56
CA VAL A 176 0.09 7.46 -6.84
C VAL A 176 1.11 6.38 -7.16
N GLU A 177 1.07 5.87 -8.38
CA GLU A 177 2.08 4.96 -8.95
C GLU A 177 2.88 5.72 -9.99
N PHE A 178 4.18 5.47 -10.05
CA PHE A 178 5.10 6.03 -11.05
C PHE A 178 6.39 5.21 -11.11
N ASP A 179 7.12 5.36 -12.21
CA ASP A 179 8.47 4.82 -12.36
C ASP A 179 9.49 5.93 -12.10
N LEU A 180 10.67 5.54 -11.60
CA LEU A 180 11.82 6.41 -11.44
C LEU A 180 13.04 5.84 -12.16
N ARG A 181 13.84 6.73 -12.77
CA ARG A 181 15.14 6.40 -13.34
C ARG A 181 16.14 7.56 -13.17
N ILE A 182 17.42 7.23 -13.30
CA ILE A 182 18.57 8.15 -13.24
C ILE A 182 19.20 8.25 -14.64
#